data_AF-A0A1C6CLZ4-F1
#
_entry.id   AF-A0A1C6CLZ4-F1
#
_cell.length_a   1.000
_cell.length_b   1.000
_cell.length_c   1.000
_cell.angle_alpha   90.00
_cell.angle_beta   90.00
_cell.angle_gamma   90.00
#
_symmetry.space_group_name_H-M   'P 1'
#
loop_
_entity.id
_entity.type
_entity.pdbx_description
1 polymer ?
#
loop_
_entity_poly.entity_id
_entity_poly.type
_entity_poly.pdbx_seq_one_letter_code
_entity_poly.pdbx_strand_id
1 'polypeptide(L)'
;MKIICEKGYHAGNVLRLVAEYLEKRYPDDMILDENMEITLSLKNGENGQSIVLGEKELQLSHHTADHSEDYYNHDVLTHLYTRCKYEHDLKVFQLANYARLTCIYMDAVGLHEINNHLGHEAGDHMLRSIADGIRKYFPDDCAYRIGGDEFVLLCPARQPEELAESLAAFRHTIREMGYEVSVGVSESTDRQTLNETVNRAETAMRHDKMEFYRNNGGIRQMRIIDDKLEQLLIKKQDVTRFLQAIAPLYRGVYMVNTKQDTCRYIYVPSYFKTMLENNHHAFMSSVREYCRELVHPEYYDEFAKLLDYSYIEEQIAAHGSLEMTYQIRDGSRVHLKITMADRSSADAHELLWIFLDETQ
;
A
#
# COMPACT_ATOMS: atom_id res chain seq x y z
N MET A 1 -5.09 38.61 13.52
CA MET A 1 -5.06 39.16 12.15
C MET A 1 -6.00 38.35 11.27
N LYS A 2 -7.05 38.94 10.69
CA LYS A 2 -7.99 38.19 9.81
C LYS A 2 -7.53 38.29 8.36
N ILE A 3 -7.31 37.15 7.71
CA ILE A 3 -6.82 37.06 6.33
C ILE A 3 -7.90 36.34 5.54
N ILE A 4 -8.48 37.06 4.59
CA ILE A 4 -9.58 36.56 3.76
C ILE A 4 -8.99 36.27 2.40
N CYS A 5 -8.99 35.01 1.99
CA CYS A 5 -8.48 34.60 0.69
C CYS A 5 -9.63 34.37 -0.29
N GLU A 6 -9.46 34.93 -1.48
CA GLU A 6 -10.38 34.70 -2.60
C GLU A 6 -10.16 33.31 -3.20
N LYS A 7 -11.18 32.82 -3.92
CA LYS A 7 -11.22 31.47 -4.51
C LYS A 7 -10.01 31.27 -5.45
N GLY A 8 -9.25 30.19 -5.27
CA GLY A 8 -8.09 29.83 -6.11
C GLY A 8 -6.71 29.97 -5.45
N TYR A 9 -6.63 30.35 -4.17
CA TYR A 9 -5.37 30.33 -3.42
C TYR A 9 -5.25 29.03 -2.60
N HIS A 10 -4.24 28.21 -2.91
CA HIS A 10 -3.89 27.04 -2.10
C HIS A 10 -3.59 27.46 -0.66
N ALA A 11 -4.20 26.79 0.33
CA ALA A 11 -4.03 27.11 1.75
C ALA A 11 -2.55 27.14 2.19
N GLY A 12 -1.69 26.30 1.60
CA GLY A 12 -0.24 26.30 1.82
C GLY A 12 0.45 27.59 1.33
N ASN A 13 0.05 28.14 0.19
CA ASN A 13 0.62 29.39 -0.34
C ASN A 13 0.22 30.60 0.52
N VAL A 14 -0.99 30.57 1.08
CA VAL A 14 -1.45 31.61 1.99
C VAL A 14 -0.66 31.56 3.31
N LEU A 15 -0.50 30.37 3.90
CA LEU A 15 0.35 30.16 5.07
C LEU A 15 1.77 30.73 4.86
N ARG A 16 2.36 30.46 3.69
CA ARG A 16 3.68 30.98 3.31
C ARG A 16 3.72 32.50 3.22
N LEU A 17 2.75 33.12 2.53
CA LEU A 17 2.65 34.58 2.40
C LEU A 17 2.46 35.29 3.74
N VAL A 18 1.78 34.63 4.68
CA VAL A 18 1.56 35.15 6.03
C VAL A 18 2.84 35.09 6.85
N ALA A 19 3.57 33.98 6.77
CA ALA A 19 4.90 33.86 7.37
C ALA A 19 5.88 34.92 6.81
N GLU A 20 5.96 35.06 5.49
CA GLU A 20 6.82 36.07 4.82
C GLU A 20 6.45 37.52 5.20
N TYR A 21 5.16 37.82 5.37
CA TYR A 21 4.68 39.14 5.80
C TYR A 21 5.05 39.44 7.26
N LEU A 22 4.96 38.45 8.15
CA LEU A 22 5.31 38.59 9.56
C LEU A 22 6.82 38.82 9.74
N GLU A 23 7.67 38.10 8.98
CA GLU A 23 9.13 38.28 8.98
C GLU A 23 9.56 39.69 8.54
N LYS A 24 8.95 40.24 7.48
CA LYS A 24 9.25 41.60 7.03
C LYS A 24 8.85 42.69 8.03
N ARG A 25 7.84 42.41 8.84
CA ARG A 25 7.24 43.41 9.74
C ARG A 25 7.82 43.34 11.16
N TYR A 26 8.30 42.17 11.60
CA TYR A 26 8.88 41.94 12.92
C TYR A 26 10.12 41.04 12.84
N PRO A 27 11.28 41.56 12.41
CA PRO A 27 12.45 40.73 12.10
C PRO A 27 13.22 40.18 13.31
N ASP A 28 13.11 40.79 14.50
CA ASP A 28 14.03 40.49 15.62
C ASP A 28 13.38 40.14 16.97
N ASP A 29 12.06 40.13 17.12
CA ASP A 29 11.41 39.70 18.37
C ASP A 29 9.94 39.36 18.11
N MET A 30 9.63 38.08 17.94
CA MET A 30 8.25 37.61 17.85
C MET A 30 7.68 37.47 19.26
N ILE A 31 7.20 38.57 19.84
CA ILE A 31 6.23 38.53 20.95
C ILE A 31 4.85 38.63 20.31
N LEU A 32 4.30 37.49 19.90
CA LEU A 32 2.89 37.40 19.58
C LEU A 32 2.13 37.55 20.90
N ASP A 33 1.38 38.63 21.04
CA ASP A 33 0.45 38.81 22.16
C ASP A 33 -0.44 37.56 22.23
N GLU A 34 -0.65 37.03 23.44
CA GLU A 34 -1.33 35.75 23.74
C GLU A 34 -2.76 35.68 23.15
N ASN A 35 -3.25 36.81 22.65
CA ASN A 35 -4.57 37.03 22.07
C ASN A 35 -4.58 37.17 20.54
N MET A 36 -3.46 36.90 19.84
CA MET A 36 -3.35 37.11 18.40
C MET A 36 -3.76 35.87 17.59
N GLU A 37 -5.05 35.75 17.26
CA GLU A 37 -5.57 34.70 16.38
C GLU A 37 -5.41 35.08 14.89
N ILE A 38 -4.91 34.16 14.05
CA ILE A 38 -4.97 34.31 12.58
C ILE A 38 -6.13 33.50 12.03
N THR A 39 -7.16 34.20 11.55
CA THR A 39 -8.36 33.59 10.95
C THR A 39 -8.22 33.62 9.43
N LEU A 40 -8.06 32.46 8.80
CA LEU A 40 -8.05 32.24 7.36
C LEU A 40 -9.48 31.94 6.89
N SER A 41 -10.18 32.92 6.31
CA SER A 41 -11.51 32.71 5.74
C SER A 41 -11.39 32.36 4.26
N LEU A 42 -11.79 31.13 3.87
CA LEU A 42 -11.93 30.72 2.47
C LEU A 42 -13.32 31.17 1.98
N LYS A 43 -13.38 32.14 1.07
CA LYS A 43 -14.65 32.59 0.48
C LYS A 43 -15.15 31.56 -0.56
N ASN A 44 -15.89 30.56 -0.10
CA ASN A 44 -16.90 29.91 -0.93
C ASN A 44 -18.24 30.63 -0.69
N GLY A 45 -19.00 30.88 -1.76
CA GLY A 45 -20.21 31.73 -1.76
C GLY A 45 -21.10 31.57 -0.53
N GLU A 46 -21.58 32.70 0.00
CA GLU A 46 -22.44 32.94 1.18
C GLU A 46 -22.14 32.22 2.52
N ASN A 47 -21.39 31.11 2.56
CA ASN A 47 -21.05 30.33 3.75
C ASN A 47 -19.54 30.00 3.82
N GLY A 48 -18.67 31.02 3.68
CA GLY A 48 -17.22 30.83 3.75
C GLY A 48 -16.74 30.37 5.14
N GLN A 49 -16.15 29.17 5.23
CA GLN A 49 -15.58 28.65 6.47
C GLN A 49 -14.21 29.27 6.76
N SER A 50 -13.91 29.44 8.05
CA SER A 50 -12.66 30.02 8.53
C SER A 50 -11.83 28.98 9.28
N ILE A 51 -10.57 28.81 8.89
CA ILE A 51 -9.56 28.03 9.61
C ILE A 51 -8.83 29.00 10.55
N VAL A 52 -8.75 28.69 11.84
CA VAL A 52 -8.02 29.52 12.82
C VAL A 52 -6.72 28.82 13.19
N LEU A 53 -5.61 29.55 13.08
CA LEU A 53 -4.27 29.11 13.44
C LEU A 53 -3.74 30.00 14.57
N GLY A 54 -3.24 29.38 15.63
CA GLY A 54 -2.57 30.06 16.75
C GLY A 54 -1.04 30.18 16.60
N GLU A 55 -0.39 30.64 17.66
CA GLU A 55 1.06 30.91 17.73
C GLU A 55 1.92 29.66 17.54
N LYS A 56 1.54 28.52 18.13
CA LYS A 56 2.30 27.27 18.01
C LYS A 56 2.26 26.73 16.57
N GLU A 57 1.14 26.92 15.88
CA GLU A 57 0.96 26.54 14.48
C GLU A 57 1.80 27.39 13.53
N LEU A 58 1.96 28.68 13.84
CA LEU A 58 2.84 29.59 13.10
C LEU A 58 4.32 29.26 13.35
N GLN A 59 4.72 28.97 14.59
CA GLN A 59 6.11 28.59 14.89
C GLN A 59 6.53 27.28 14.21
N LEU A 60 5.63 26.28 14.15
CA LEU A 60 5.88 25.02 13.44
C LEU A 60 6.04 25.20 11.92
N SER A 61 5.38 26.20 11.33
CA SER A 61 5.53 26.54 9.91
C SER A 61 6.73 27.45 9.62
N HIS A 62 7.13 28.30 10.58
CA HIS A 62 8.31 29.18 10.48
C HIS A 62 9.65 28.45 10.51
N HIS A 63 9.79 27.33 11.24
CA HIS A 63 11.06 26.60 11.33
C HIS A 63 11.49 25.88 10.04
N THR A 64 10.65 25.88 9.01
CA THR A 64 10.83 25.10 7.78
C THR A 64 11.10 25.96 6.54
N ALA A 65 10.80 27.26 6.55
CA ALA A 65 10.78 28.11 5.35
C ALA A 65 12.16 28.52 4.77
N ASP A 66 13.16 27.64 4.77
CA ASP A 66 14.42 27.87 4.07
C ASP A 66 14.25 27.53 2.57
N HIS A 67 14.83 28.34 1.67
CA HIS A 67 14.55 28.37 0.23
C HIS A 67 14.95 27.11 -0.58
N SER A 68 15.27 26.01 0.10
CA SER A 68 15.61 24.69 -0.45
C SER A 68 14.44 23.68 -0.46
N GLU A 69 13.27 24.05 0.08
CA GLU A 69 12.16 23.13 0.36
C GLU A 69 11.31 22.64 -0.84
N ASP A 70 11.22 23.40 -1.94
CA ASP A 70 10.31 23.03 -3.05
C ASP A 70 10.69 21.67 -3.69
N TYR A 71 11.98 21.30 -3.69
CA TYR A 71 12.44 20.01 -4.20
C TYR A 71 12.19 18.83 -3.24
N TYR A 72 12.11 19.09 -1.93
CA TYR A 72 11.88 18.04 -0.92
C TYR A 72 10.39 17.79 -0.67
N ASN A 73 9.57 18.80 -0.92
CA ASN A 73 8.14 18.74 -0.66
C ASN A 73 7.33 18.17 -1.82
N HIS A 74 7.88 18.07 -3.04
CA HIS A 74 7.20 17.51 -4.20
C HIS A 74 7.84 16.21 -4.69
N ASP A 75 7.01 15.21 -4.98
CA ASP A 75 7.43 13.98 -5.64
C ASP A 75 7.84 14.29 -7.09
N VAL A 76 9.02 13.84 -7.48
CA VAL A 76 9.61 14.17 -8.79
C VAL A 76 8.79 13.58 -9.95
N LEU A 77 8.13 12.44 -9.73
CA LEU A 77 7.38 11.75 -10.79
C LEU A 77 5.97 12.33 -10.97
N THR A 78 5.27 12.59 -9.86
CA THR A 78 3.84 12.93 -9.87
C THR A 78 3.56 14.41 -9.60
N HIS A 79 4.55 15.16 -9.11
CA HIS A 79 4.47 16.53 -8.61
C HIS A 79 3.47 16.75 -7.46
N LEU A 80 2.92 15.67 -6.89
CA LEU A 80 2.16 15.73 -5.64
C LEU A 80 3.09 15.95 -4.46
N TYR A 81 2.54 16.25 -3.29
CA TYR A 81 3.36 16.43 -2.10
C TYR A 81 3.99 15.11 -1.63
N THR A 82 5.19 15.18 -1.06
CA THR A 82 5.90 13.99 -0.55
C THR A 82 5.33 13.53 0.79
N ARG A 83 5.74 12.32 1.21
CA ARG A 83 5.52 11.82 2.56
C ARG A 83 6.00 12.78 3.65
N CYS A 84 7.13 13.43 3.46
CA CYS A 84 7.67 14.40 4.42
C CYS A 84 6.68 15.56 4.64
N LYS A 85 6.14 16.10 3.54
CA LYS A 85 5.14 17.16 3.59
C LYS A 85 3.82 16.68 4.21
N TYR A 86 3.39 15.45 3.90
CA TYR A 86 2.23 14.83 4.55
C TYR A 86 2.39 14.74 6.07
N GLU A 87 3.51 14.22 6.56
CA GLU A 87 3.76 14.07 8.00
C GLU A 87 3.84 15.43 8.72
N HIS A 88 4.34 16.46 8.04
CA HIS A 88 4.31 17.83 8.53
C HIS A 88 2.88 18.39 8.59
N ASP A 89 2.15 18.34 7.47
CA ASP A 89 0.79 18.89 7.37
C ASP A 89 -0.17 18.19 8.32
N LEU A 90 -0.01 16.89 8.55
CA LEU A 90 -0.81 16.15 9.53
C LEU A 90 -0.65 16.72 10.94
N LYS A 91 0.58 17.11 11.34
CA LYS A 91 0.83 17.79 12.64
C LYS A 91 0.17 19.16 12.67
N VAL A 92 0.21 19.90 11.56
CA VAL A 92 -0.47 21.20 11.44
C VAL A 92 -1.98 21.02 11.62
N PHE A 93 -2.59 20.04 10.94
CA PHE A 93 -4.02 19.75 11.07
C PHE A 93 -4.41 19.22 12.47
N GLN A 94 -3.54 18.50 13.18
CA GLN A 94 -3.81 18.09 14.58
C GLN A 94 -3.94 19.29 15.54
N LEU A 95 -3.28 20.40 15.21
CA LEU A 95 -3.30 21.63 16.00
C LEU A 95 -4.37 22.61 15.51
N ALA A 96 -4.59 22.67 14.19
CA ALA A 96 -5.55 23.57 13.56
C ALA A 96 -7.01 23.26 13.97
N ASN A 97 -7.83 24.31 14.02
CA ASN A 97 -9.26 24.18 14.25
C ASN A 97 -10.00 24.13 12.90
N TYR A 98 -10.63 22.99 12.59
CA TYR A 98 -11.44 22.80 11.40
C TYR A 98 -12.82 22.25 11.77
N ALA A 99 -13.85 22.64 11.01
CA ALA A 99 -15.20 22.11 11.20
C ALA A 99 -15.31 20.66 10.70
N ARG A 100 -14.58 20.33 9.62
CA ARG A 100 -14.53 19.00 9.03
C ARG A 100 -13.24 18.81 8.22
N LEU A 101 -12.68 17.62 8.28
CA LEU A 101 -11.54 17.18 7.49
C LEU A 101 -11.77 15.75 7.03
N THR A 102 -11.79 15.54 5.72
CA THR A 102 -11.91 14.19 5.15
C THR A 102 -10.55 13.69 4.71
N CYS A 103 -10.19 12.48 5.13
CA CYS A 103 -9.03 11.75 4.66
C CYS A 103 -9.48 10.74 3.60
N ILE A 104 -8.84 10.79 2.44
CA ILE A 104 -8.96 9.77 1.40
C ILE A 104 -7.62 9.07 1.28
N TYR A 105 -7.61 7.76 1.49
CA TYR A 105 -6.45 6.91 1.24
C TYR A 105 -6.66 6.15 -0.06
N MET A 106 -5.67 6.17 -0.93
CA MET A 106 -5.72 5.56 -2.24
C MET A 106 -4.50 4.67 -2.49
N ASP A 107 -4.70 3.59 -3.23
CA ASP A 107 -3.65 2.65 -3.63
C ASP A 107 -3.84 2.26 -5.10
N ALA A 108 -2.78 2.43 -5.89
CA ALA A 108 -2.79 2.12 -7.31
C ALA A 108 -2.77 0.61 -7.53
N VAL A 109 -3.88 0.09 -8.05
CA VAL A 109 -4.10 -1.35 -8.17
C VAL A 109 -3.39 -1.87 -9.41
N GLY A 110 -2.12 -2.23 -9.26
CA GLY A 110 -1.41 -3.02 -10.25
C GLY A 110 -0.16 -2.50 -10.85
N LEU A 111 0.42 -1.54 -10.16
CA LEU A 111 1.68 -0.97 -10.56
C LEU A 111 2.75 -2.04 -10.81
N HIS A 112 2.84 -3.05 -9.94
CA HIS A 112 3.84 -4.10 -10.08
C HIS A 112 3.58 -5.03 -11.27
N GLU A 113 2.32 -5.31 -11.67
CA GLU A 113 2.04 -6.08 -12.90
C GLU A 113 2.48 -5.28 -14.12
N ILE A 114 2.09 -4.01 -14.17
CA ILE A 114 2.42 -3.12 -15.28
C ILE A 114 3.93 -2.99 -15.41
N ASN A 115 4.64 -2.76 -14.31
CA ASN A 115 6.11 -2.66 -14.31
C ASN A 115 6.79 -3.93 -14.86
N ASN A 116 6.31 -5.12 -14.47
CA ASN A 116 6.95 -6.36 -14.88
C ASN A 116 6.64 -6.77 -16.33
N HIS A 117 5.43 -6.46 -16.83
CA HIS A 117 5.02 -6.86 -18.18
C HIS A 117 5.33 -5.80 -19.23
N LEU A 118 5.25 -4.52 -18.85
CA LEU A 118 5.33 -3.37 -19.76
C LEU A 118 6.50 -2.44 -19.44
N GLY A 119 7.26 -2.72 -18.38
CA GLY A 119 8.41 -1.93 -17.96
C GLY A 119 8.06 -0.76 -17.02
N HIS A 120 9.08 -0.22 -16.37
CA HIS A 120 8.93 0.87 -15.39
C HIS A 120 8.33 2.15 -15.98
N GLU A 121 8.60 2.47 -17.24
CA GLU A 121 7.99 3.64 -17.91
C GLU A 121 6.45 3.55 -17.95
N ALA A 122 5.90 2.34 -18.11
CA ALA A 122 4.46 2.12 -18.12
C ALA A 122 3.84 2.30 -16.72
N GLY A 123 4.53 1.87 -15.66
CA GLY A 123 4.08 2.13 -14.30
C GLY A 123 4.19 3.60 -13.93
N ASP A 124 5.26 4.27 -14.37
CA ASP A 124 5.41 5.71 -14.21
C ASP A 124 4.29 6.49 -14.92
N HIS A 125 3.83 5.99 -16.07
CA HIS A 125 2.68 6.57 -16.77
C HIS A 125 1.37 6.37 -15.99
N MET A 126 1.15 5.19 -15.41
CA MET A 126 -0.01 4.92 -14.54
C MET A 126 -0.03 5.89 -13.35
N LEU A 127 1.09 6.05 -12.65
CA LEU A 127 1.19 6.93 -11.49
C LEU A 127 0.97 8.40 -11.84
N ARG A 128 1.52 8.85 -12.98
CA ARG A 128 1.26 10.19 -13.51
C ARG A 128 -0.22 10.39 -13.85
N SER A 129 -0.86 9.41 -14.47
CA SER A 129 -2.29 9.48 -14.81
C SER A 129 -3.18 9.56 -13.57
N ILE A 130 -2.86 8.82 -12.51
CA ILE A 130 -3.53 8.91 -11.22
C ILE A 130 -3.34 10.29 -10.61
N ALA A 131 -2.12 10.81 -10.59
CA ALA A 131 -1.83 12.14 -10.06
C ALA A 131 -2.51 13.27 -10.84
N ASP A 132 -2.58 13.16 -12.17
CA ASP A 132 -3.31 14.09 -13.03
C ASP A 132 -4.81 14.05 -12.75
N GLY A 133 -5.36 12.85 -12.53
CA GLY A 133 -6.74 12.66 -12.07
C GLY A 133 -6.97 13.33 -10.72
N ILE A 134 -6.07 13.12 -9.75
CA ILE A 134 -6.16 13.76 -8.43
C ILE A 134 -6.18 15.29 -8.57
N ARG A 135 -5.24 15.87 -9.32
CA ARG A 135 -5.17 17.32 -9.55
C ARG A 135 -6.42 17.88 -10.24
N LYS A 136 -7.09 17.09 -11.09
CA LYS A 136 -8.30 17.49 -11.80
C LYS A 136 -9.54 17.51 -10.90
N TYR A 137 -9.72 16.51 -10.04
CA TYR A 137 -10.95 16.33 -9.24
C TYR A 137 -10.84 16.85 -7.79
N PHE A 138 -9.61 17.09 -7.34
CA PHE A 138 -9.29 17.58 -6.00
C PHE A 138 -8.31 18.77 -6.08
N PRO A 139 -8.61 19.82 -6.87
CA PRO A 139 -7.64 20.90 -7.16
C PRO A 139 -7.30 21.76 -5.95
N ASP A 140 -8.23 21.89 -5.00
CA ASP A 140 -8.07 22.71 -3.79
C ASP A 140 -7.64 21.89 -2.56
N ASP A 141 -7.58 20.57 -2.68
CA ASP A 141 -7.25 19.65 -1.58
C ASP A 141 -5.75 19.37 -1.53
N CYS A 142 -5.25 19.00 -0.35
CA CYS A 142 -3.85 18.61 -0.21
C CYS A 142 -3.67 17.14 -0.62
N ALA A 143 -2.97 16.90 -1.71
CA ALA A 143 -2.70 15.56 -2.22
C ALA A 143 -1.22 15.18 -2.09
N TYR A 144 -0.98 13.97 -1.59
CA TYR A 144 0.34 13.45 -1.27
C TYR A 144 0.56 12.10 -1.93
N ARG A 145 1.79 11.83 -2.38
CA ARG A 145 2.29 10.50 -2.67
C ARG A 145 3.21 10.08 -1.53
N ILE A 146 2.78 9.09 -0.77
CA ILE A 146 3.47 8.71 0.48
C ILE A 146 4.26 7.39 0.36
N GLY A 147 4.02 6.65 -0.72
CA GLY A 147 4.66 5.37 -1.05
C GLY A 147 4.82 5.20 -2.56
N GLY A 148 5.17 3.99 -3.00
CA GLY A 148 5.34 3.69 -4.43
C GLY A 148 4.04 3.86 -5.22
N ASP A 149 2.97 3.25 -4.74
CA ASP A 149 1.62 3.21 -5.29
C ASP A 149 0.56 3.86 -4.38
N GLU A 150 0.96 4.39 -3.22
CA GLU A 150 0.07 4.94 -2.21
C GLU A 150 -0.05 6.46 -2.29
N PHE A 151 -1.29 6.94 -2.27
CA PHE A 151 -1.64 8.36 -2.25
C PHE A 151 -2.57 8.67 -1.09
N VAL A 152 -2.45 9.87 -0.54
CA VAL A 152 -3.33 10.37 0.52
C VAL A 152 -3.83 11.75 0.12
N LEU A 153 -5.10 12.02 0.37
CA LEU A 153 -5.67 13.35 0.24
C LEU A 153 -6.25 13.79 1.60
N LEU A 154 -5.92 15.02 1.99
CA LEU A 154 -6.53 15.70 3.12
C LEU A 154 -7.41 16.82 2.55
N CYS A 155 -8.72 16.66 2.70
CA CYS A 155 -9.75 17.51 2.09
C CYS A 155 -10.48 18.32 3.18
N PRO A 156 -9.98 19.51 3.54
CA PRO A 156 -10.67 20.36 4.50
C PRO A 156 -11.94 20.95 3.87
N ALA A 157 -13.01 21.05 4.66
CA ALA A 157 -14.21 21.83 4.31
C ALA A 157 -15.00 21.43 3.04
N ARG A 158 -14.78 20.24 2.45
CA ARG A 158 -15.65 19.71 1.37
C ARG A 158 -16.93 19.12 1.94
N GLN A 159 -18.06 19.32 1.26
CA GLN A 159 -19.32 18.65 1.63
C GLN A 159 -19.28 17.16 1.23
N PRO A 160 -19.92 16.25 1.98
CA PRO A 160 -19.88 14.81 1.68
C PRO A 160 -20.35 14.48 0.26
N GLU A 161 -21.39 15.17 -0.23
CA GLU A 161 -21.96 14.95 -1.56
C GLU A 161 -20.97 15.38 -2.66
N GLU A 162 -20.36 16.55 -2.52
CA GLU A 162 -19.37 17.07 -3.47
C GLU A 162 -18.12 16.18 -3.55
N LEU A 163 -17.69 15.67 -2.39
CA LEU A 163 -16.58 14.74 -2.29
C LEU A 163 -16.91 13.40 -2.97
N ALA A 164 -18.12 12.87 -2.74
CA ALA A 164 -18.57 11.63 -3.36
C ALA A 164 -18.67 11.75 -4.88
N GLU A 165 -19.20 12.86 -5.40
CA GLU A 165 -19.25 13.15 -6.84
C GLU A 165 -17.85 13.23 -7.45
N SER A 166 -16.95 13.98 -6.81
CA SER A 166 -15.57 14.14 -7.27
C SER A 166 -14.83 12.81 -7.29
N LEU A 167 -15.01 11.99 -6.24
CA LEU A 167 -14.40 10.68 -6.13
C LEU A 167 -14.95 9.69 -7.15
N ALA A 168 -16.27 9.70 -7.40
CA ALA A 168 -16.89 8.86 -8.41
C ALA A 168 -16.40 9.22 -9.82
N ALA A 169 -16.32 10.51 -10.15
CA ALA A 169 -15.82 11.01 -11.42
C ALA A 169 -14.32 10.69 -11.62
N PHE A 170 -13.52 10.82 -10.56
CA PHE A 170 -12.13 10.39 -10.54
C PHE A 170 -11.99 8.90 -10.85
N ARG A 171 -12.67 8.02 -10.09
CA ARG A 171 -12.61 6.56 -10.31
C ARG A 171 -13.05 6.17 -11.72
N HIS A 172 -14.10 6.81 -12.24
CA HIS A 172 -14.55 6.57 -13.60
C HIS A 172 -13.48 6.90 -14.64
N THR A 173 -12.86 8.08 -14.53
CA THR A 173 -11.81 8.53 -15.45
C THR A 173 -10.59 7.60 -15.43
N ILE A 174 -10.16 7.18 -14.24
CA ILE A 174 -9.03 6.26 -14.08
C ILE A 174 -9.34 4.88 -14.70
N ARG A 175 -10.57 4.40 -14.56
CA ARG A 175 -11.03 3.15 -15.19
C ARG A 175 -11.09 3.24 -16.71
N GLU A 176 -11.50 4.37 -17.28
CA GLU A 176 -11.48 4.58 -18.73
C GLU A 176 -10.05 4.50 -19.30
N MET A 177 -9.04 4.83 -18.51
CA MET A 177 -7.63 4.68 -18.87
C MET A 177 -7.11 3.24 -18.70
N GLY A 178 -7.95 2.30 -18.25
CA GLY A 178 -7.59 0.91 -18.00
C GLY A 178 -6.86 0.68 -16.67
N TYR A 179 -6.90 1.64 -15.76
CA TYR A 179 -6.30 1.56 -14.43
C TYR A 179 -7.37 1.39 -13.35
N GLU A 180 -6.99 0.88 -12.19
CA GLU A 180 -7.86 0.81 -11.03
C GLU A 180 -7.15 1.41 -9.80
N VAL A 181 -7.92 2.01 -8.91
CA VAL A 181 -7.45 2.55 -7.63
C VAL A 181 -8.38 2.08 -6.53
N SER A 182 -7.81 1.49 -5.48
CA SER A 182 -8.53 1.15 -4.26
C SER A 182 -8.63 2.39 -3.39
N VAL A 183 -9.79 2.63 -2.78
CA VAL A 183 -10.06 3.87 -2.04
C VAL A 183 -10.69 3.58 -0.69
N GLY A 184 -10.22 4.28 0.33
CA GLY A 184 -10.85 4.36 1.64
C GLY A 184 -11.06 5.80 2.05
N VAL A 185 -12.23 6.10 2.61
CA VAL A 185 -12.62 7.45 3.01
C VAL A 185 -12.99 7.45 4.49
N SER A 186 -12.52 8.43 5.23
CA SER A 186 -12.97 8.67 6.60
C SER A 186 -12.99 10.17 6.90
N GLU A 187 -14.00 10.60 7.64
CA GLU A 187 -14.19 11.99 8.01
C GLU A 187 -13.97 12.21 9.49
N SER A 188 -13.31 13.33 9.80
CA SER A 188 -13.14 13.86 11.14
C SER A 188 -13.90 15.17 11.27
N THR A 189 -14.65 15.33 12.36
CA THR A 189 -15.24 16.60 12.81
C THR A 189 -14.55 17.16 14.05
N ASP A 190 -13.50 16.48 14.53
CA ASP A 190 -12.73 16.86 15.73
C ASP A 190 -11.25 16.50 15.56
N ARG A 191 -10.37 17.49 15.72
CA ARG A 191 -8.91 17.35 15.65
C ARG A 191 -8.33 16.21 16.51
N GLN A 192 -8.97 15.86 17.65
CA GLN A 192 -8.51 14.75 18.50
C GLN A 192 -8.61 13.38 17.80
N THR A 193 -9.49 13.27 16.82
CA THR A 193 -9.78 12.03 16.09
C THR A 193 -9.03 11.91 14.77
N LEU A 194 -8.15 12.86 14.43
CA LEU A 194 -7.49 12.89 13.12
C LEU A 194 -6.66 11.63 12.84
N ASN A 195 -5.85 11.18 13.80
CA ASN A 195 -5.06 9.94 13.64
C ASN A 195 -5.95 8.71 13.47
N GLU A 196 -7.06 8.63 14.21
CA GLU A 196 -8.02 7.55 14.04
C GLU A 196 -8.71 7.62 12.67
N THR A 197 -9.01 8.82 12.19
CA THR A 197 -9.62 9.06 10.88
C THR A 197 -8.71 8.59 9.76
N VAL A 198 -7.42 8.91 9.83
CA VAL A 198 -6.41 8.39 8.90
C VAL A 198 -6.37 6.86 8.94
N ASN A 199 -6.30 6.26 10.13
CA ASN A 199 -6.27 4.80 10.27
C ASN A 199 -7.54 4.12 9.74
N ARG A 200 -8.72 4.74 9.92
CA ARG A 200 -9.99 4.25 9.37
C ARG A 200 -10.02 4.34 7.85
N ALA A 201 -9.55 5.44 7.27
CA ALA A 201 -9.45 5.60 5.82
C ALA A 201 -8.50 4.56 5.21
N GLU A 202 -7.33 4.35 5.82
CA GLU A 202 -6.36 3.35 5.41
C GLU A 202 -6.94 1.92 5.52
N THR A 203 -7.66 1.61 6.61
CA THR A 203 -8.33 0.31 6.79
C THR A 203 -9.42 0.08 5.75
N ALA A 204 -10.22 1.10 5.44
CA ALA A 204 -11.25 1.04 4.41
C ALA A 204 -10.64 0.83 3.01
N MET A 205 -9.52 1.48 2.70
CA MET A 205 -8.79 1.30 1.44
C MET A 205 -8.31 -0.14 1.32
N ARG A 206 -7.73 -0.70 2.39
CA ARG A 206 -7.30 -2.10 2.41
C ARG A 206 -8.47 -3.06 2.17
N HIS A 207 -9.65 -2.74 2.69
CA HIS A 207 -10.85 -3.54 2.46
C HIS A 207 -11.30 -3.48 1.00
N ASP A 208 -11.39 -2.29 0.40
CA ASP A 208 -11.72 -2.09 -1.02
C ASP A 208 -10.70 -2.82 -1.92
N LYS A 209 -9.42 -2.73 -1.57
CA LYS A 209 -8.33 -3.47 -2.20
C LYS A 209 -8.60 -4.97 -2.16
N MET A 210 -8.81 -5.54 -0.97
CA MET A 210 -9.12 -6.97 -0.80
C MET A 210 -10.36 -7.41 -1.59
N GLU A 211 -11.42 -6.61 -1.61
CA GLU A 211 -12.64 -6.92 -2.38
C GLU A 211 -12.38 -6.91 -3.89
N PHE A 212 -11.64 -5.93 -4.41
CA PHE A 212 -11.23 -5.88 -5.81
C PHE A 212 -10.50 -7.17 -6.20
N TYR A 213 -9.54 -7.60 -5.38
CA TYR A 213 -8.76 -8.81 -5.63
C TYR A 213 -9.57 -10.09 -5.46
N ARG A 214 -10.57 -10.11 -4.56
CA ARG A 214 -11.48 -11.26 -4.39
C ARG A 214 -12.41 -11.43 -5.58
N ASN A 215 -12.93 -10.34 -6.12
CA ASN A 215 -13.93 -10.36 -7.18
C ASN A 215 -13.31 -10.55 -8.58
N ASN A 216 -12.05 -10.15 -8.78
CA ASN A 216 -11.36 -10.24 -10.07
C ASN A 216 -10.41 -11.47 -10.13
N GLY A 217 -10.91 -12.62 -9.64
CA GLY A 217 -10.17 -13.85 -9.30
C GLY A 217 -9.01 -14.28 -10.22
N GLY A 218 -7.94 -14.75 -9.58
CA GLY A 218 -6.93 -15.64 -10.17
C GLY A 218 -5.49 -15.22 -9.93
N ILE A 219 -5.08 -14.04 -10.41
CA ILE A 219 -3.65 -13.76 -10.61
C ILE A 219 -2.99 -13.04 -9.42
N ARG A 220 -3.76 -12.52 -8.46
CA ARG A 220 -3.24 -11.57 -7.45
C ARG A 220 -3.45 -11.90 -5.97
N GLN A 221 -4.17 -12.97 -5.64
CA GLN A 221 -4.12 -13.50 -4.26
C GLN A 221 -2.68 -13.87 -3.87
N MET A 222 -1.84 -14.29 -4.83
CA MET A 222 -0.40 -14.50 -4.63
C MET A 222 0.36 -13.22 -4.29
N ARG A 223 0.06 -12.09 -4.95
CA ARG A 223 0.93 -10.91 -4.90
C ARG A 223 0.71 -10.00 -3.70
N ILE A 224 -0.52 -9.88 -3.21
CA ILE A 224 -0.80 -9.20 -1.93
C ILE A 224 -0.05 -9.91 -0.78
N ILE A 225 0.20 -11.20 -0.95
CA ILE A 225 0.86 -12.02 0.04
C ILE A 225 2.38 -12.01 -0.16
N ASP A 226 2.87 -11.99 -1.40
CA ASP A 226 4.30 -11.75 -1.73
C ASP A 226 4.77 -10.37 -1.23
N ASP A 227 4.03 -9.29 -1.51
CA ASP A 227 4.39 -7.93 -1.08
C ASP A 227 4.33 -7.79 0.46
N LYS A 228 3.39 -8.51 1.12
CA LYS A 228 3.35 -8.58 2.59
C LYS A 228 4.48 -9.43 3.17
N LEU A 229 4.89 -10.50 2.48
CA LEU A 229 6.05 -11.31 2.89
C LEU A 229 7.34 -10.47 2.79
N GLU A 230 7.54 -9.75 1.68
CA GLU A 230 8.70 -8.87 1.47
C GLU A 230 8.75 -7.75 2.49
N GLN A 231 7.65 -7.02 2.72
CA GLN A 231 7.62 -5.93 3.69
C GLN A 231 7.81 -6.39 5.15
N LEU A 232 7.53 -7.65 5.47
CA LEU A 232 7.65 -8.19 6.83
C LEU A 232 8.94 -8.98 7.09
N LEU A 233 9.64 -9.45 6.05
CA LEU A 233 11.06 -9.82 6.16
C LEU A 233 11.92 -8.63 6.63
N ILE A 234 11.46 -7.41 6.33
CA ILE A 234 12.09 -6.14 6.74
C ILE A 234 11.69 -5.74 8.18
N LYS A 235 10.58 -6.25 8.75
CA LYS A 235 10.11 -5.88 10.11
C LYS A 235 9.94 -7.10 11.02
N LYS A 236 10.99 -7.35 11.80
CA LYS A 236 11.22 -8.51 12.68
C LYS A 236 10.34 -8.58 13.94
N GLN A 237 9.06 -8.22 13.90
CA GLN A 237 8.16 -8.31 15.07
C GLN A 237 6.80 -8.93 14.68
N ASP A 238 6.56 -10.10 15.27
CA ASP A 238 5.31 -10.87 15.34
C ASP A 238 4.85 -11.71 14.13
N VAL A 239 5.78 -12.48 13.58
CA VAL A 239 5.55 -13.59 12.62
C VAL A 239 4.47 -14.58 13.10
N THR A 240 4.40 -14.89 14.40
CA THR A 240 3.52 -15.93 14.94
C THR A 240 2.02 -15.61 14.84
N ARG A 241 1.62 -14.35 15.04
CA ARG A 241 0.21 -13.91 14.92
C ARG A 241 -0.25 -13.86 13.47
N PHE A 242 0.65 -13.51 12.56
CA PHE A 242 0.37 -13.48 11.13
C PHE A 242 0.28 -14.87 10.52
N LEU A 243 1.20 -15.79 10.88
CA LEU A 243 1.15 -17.18 10.42
C LEU A 243 -0.17 -17.86 10.80
N GLN A 244 -0.76 -17.52 11.95
CA GLN A 244 -2.08 -18.02 12.34
C GLN A 244 -3.23 -17.45 11.49
N ALA A 245 -3.10 -16.25 10.95
CA ALA A 245 -4.11 -15.60 10.12
C ALA A 245 -4.08 -16.08 8.65
N ILE A 246 -2.90 -16.42 8.12
CA ILE A 246 -2.74 -16.96 6.76
C ILE A 246 -2.80 -18.49 6.71
N ALA A 247 -2.60 -19.18 7.83
CA ALA A 247 -2.67 -20.64 7.93
C ALA A 247 -3.90 -21.29 7.26
N PRO A 248 -5.11 -20.70 7.29
CA PRO A 248 -6.27 -21.28 6.62
C PRO A 248 -6.22 -21.18 5.08
N LEU A 249 -5.34 -20.34 4.51
CA LEU A 249 -5.24 -20.08 3.08
C LEU A 249 -4.19 -20.95 2.38
N TYR A 250 -3.32 -21.62 3.15
CA TYR A 250 -2.19 -22.38 2.64
C TYR A 250 -2.18 -23.79 3.23
N ARG A 251 -1.95 -24.79 2.38
CA ARG A 251 -1.58 -26.14 2.84
C ARG A 251 -0.08 -26.27 3.12
N GLY A 252 0.74 -25.28 2.83
CA GLY A 252 2.17 -25.32 3.14
C GLY A 252 2.98 -24.34 2.30
N VAL A 253 3.99 -23.72 2.90
CA VAL A 253 4.94 -22.82 2.22
C VAL A 253 6.36 -23.13 2.68
N TYR A 254 7.22 -23.51 1.73
CA TYR A 254 8.56 -24.01 1.98
C TYR A 254 9.57 -23.32 1.07
N MET A 255 10.70 -22.92 1.63
CA MET A 255 11.88 -22.51 0.88
C MET A 255 12.89 -23.64 0.91
N VAL A 256 13.31 -24.11 -0.25
CA VAL A 256 14.03 -25.36 -0.44
C VAL A 256 15.37 -25.10 -1.09
N ASN A 257 16.45 -25.57 -0.46
CA ASN A 257 17.79 -25.54 -1.03
C ASN A 257 18.02 -26.80 -1.85
N THR A 258 18.09 -26.68 -3.18
CA THR A 258 18.14 -27.83 -4.08
C THR A 258 19.45 -28.62 -3.98
N LYS A 259 20.54 -27.98 -3.53
CA LYS A 259 21.85 -28.63 -3.35
C LYS A 259 21.94 -29.48 -2.09
N GLN A 260 21.31 -29.03 -1.01
CA GLN A 260 21.38 -29.68 0.30
C GLN A 260 20.16 -30.54 0.62
N ASP A 261 19.09 -30.48 -0.21
CA ASP A 261 17.78 -31.09 0.05
C ASP A 261 17.19 -30.70 1.42
N THR A 262 17.50 -29.49 1.87
CA THR A 262 17.01 -28.92 3.13
C THR A 262 15.92 -27.89 2.85
N CYS A 263 14.96 -27.76 3.77
CA CYS A 263 13.93 -26.74 3.67
C CYS A 263 13.85 -25.86 4.92
N ARG A 264 13.58 -24.57 4.70
CA ARG A 264 13.16 -23.60 5.70
C ARG A 264 11.68 -23.34 5.49
N TYR A 265 10.85 -23.66 6.49
CA TYR A 265 9.40 -23.54 6.38
C TYR A 265 8.94 -22.15 6.84
N ILE A 266 8.10 -21.51 6.02
CA ILE A 266 7.40 -20.27 6.39
C ILE A 266 6.09 -20.66 7.07
N TYR A 267 5.37 -21.62 6.49
CA TYR A 267 4.20 -22.25 7.07
C TYR A 267 4.25 -23.76 6.82
N VAL A 268 4.20 -24.56 7.89
CA VAL A 268 4.19 -26.02 7.80
C VAL A 268 3.00 -26.57 8.58
N PRO A 269 2.07 -27.29 7.94
CA PRO A 269 1.02 -28.00 8.67
C PRO A 269 1.63 -29.08 9.55
N SER A 270 0.93 -29.42 10.64
CA SER A 270 1.36 -30.46 11.57
C SER A 270 1.66 -31.79 10.88
N TYR A 271 0.83 -32.21 9.90
CA TYR A 271 1.03 -33.47 9.18
C TYR A 271 2.36 -33.50 8.41
N PHE A 272 2.71 -32.42 7.71
CA PHE A 272 3.94 -32.38 6.91
C PHE A 272 5.16 -32.16 7.80
N LYS A 273 5.00 -31.49 8.95
CA LYS A 273 6.06 -31.41 9.96
C LYS A 273 6.47 -32.80 10.44
N THR A 274 5.51 -33.68 10.72
CA THR A 274 5.80 -35.08 11.07
C THR A 274 6.49 -35.82 9.93
N MET A 275 6.09 -35.61 8.67
CA MET A 275 6.77 -36.19 7.51
C MET A 275 8.23 -35.71 7.39
N LEU A 276 8.52 -34.44 7.70
CA LEU A 276 9.89 -33.92 7.74
C LEU A 276 10.73 -34.58 8.84
N GLU A 277 10.18 -34.71 10.05
CA GLU A 277 10.84 -35.37 11.18
C GLU A 277 11.15 -36.85 10.87
N ASN A 278 10.20 -37.56 10.25
CA ASN A 278 10.35 -38.97 9.85
C ASN A 278 11.42 -39.18 8.77
N ASN A 279 11.61 -38.20 7.88
CA ASN A 279 12.56 -38.27 6.78
C ASN A 279 13.86 -37.51 7.06
N HIS A 280 14.24 -37.33 8.33
CA HIS A 280 15.48 -36.65 8.73
C HIS A 280 15.64 -35.24 8.14
N HIS A 281 14.54 -34.52 7.99
CA HIS A 281 14.43 -33.18 7.39
C HIS A 281 14.81 -33.09 5.90
N ALA A 282 14.89 -34.21 5.19
CA ALA A 282 15.08 -34.25 3.74
C ALA A 282 13.77 -33.93 3.00
N PHE A 283 13.74 -32.81 2.29
CA PHE A 283 12.50 -32.28 1.71
C PHE A 283 11.91 -33.22 0.65
N MET A 284 12.70 -33.69 -0.32
CA MET A 284 12.20 -34.57 -1.38
C MET A 284 11.67 -35.90 -0.86
N SER A 285 12.27 -36.43 0.19
CA SER A 285 11.79 -37.67 0.82
C SER A 285 10.43 -37.46 1.50
N SER A 286 10.23 -36.31 2.16
CA SER A 286 8.93 -35.93 2.72
C SER A 286 7.88 -35.64 1.65
N VAL A 287 8.24 -35.01 0.52
CA VAL A 287 7.34 -34.81 -0.62
C VAL A 287 6.93 -36.15 -1.25
N ARG A 288 7.85 -37.12 -1.30
CA ARG A 288 7.56 -38.49 -1.75
C ARG A 288 6.61 -39.23 -0.79
N GLU A 289 6.71 -38.99 0.52
CA GLU A 289 5.74 -39.49 1.50
C GLU A 289 4.38 -38.81 1.33
N TYR A 290 4.35 -37.49 1.21
CA TYR A 290 3.14 -36.70 0.93
C TYR A 290 2.39 -37.20 -0.32
N CYS A 291 3.11 -37.48 -1.41
CA CYS A 291 2.53 -38.04 -2.63
C CYS A 291 1.84 -39.39 -2.36
N ARG A 292 2.48 -40.28 -1.61
CA ARG A 292 1.94 -41.62 -1.32
C ARG A 292 0.71 -41.55 -0.41
N GLU A 293 0.79 -40.74 0.64
CA GLU A 293 -0.23 -40.68 1.70
C GLU A 293 -1.44 -39.83 1.30
N LEU A 294 -1.24 -38.71 0.61
CA LEU A 294 -2.29 -37.68 0.44
C LEU A 294 -2.73 -37.46 -1.01
N VAL A 295 -1.86 -37.61 -2.01
CA VAL A 295 -2.20 -37.32 -3.42
C VAL A 295 -3.08 -38.44 -4.01
N HIS A 296 -4.07 -38.07 -4.82
CA HIS A 296 -4.91 -39.04 -5.53
C HIS A 296 -4.07 -39.81 -6.57
N PRO A 297 -4.18 -41.15 -6.69
CA PRO A 297 -3.29 -41.96 -7.52
C PRO A 297 -3.19 -41.57 -9.00
N GLU A 298 -4.24 -40.95 -9.55
CA GLU A 298 -4.26 -40.44 -10.93
C GLU A 298 -3.15 -39.42 -11.22
N TYR A 299 -2.69 -38.69 -10.19
CA TYR A 299 -1.67 -37.65 -10.34
C TYR A 299 -0.25 -38.16 -10.03
N TYR A 300 -0.05 -39.45 -9.75
CA TYR A 300 1.26 -39.98 -9.35
C TYR A 300 2.34 -39.81 -10.44
N ASP A 301 1.98 -40.00 -11.71
CA ASP A 301 2.92 -39.85 -12.82
C ASP A 301 3.36 -38.39 -13.02
N GLU A 302 2.45 -37.44 -12.80
CA GLU A 302 2.78 -36.01 -12.86
C GLU A 302 3.61 -35.58 -11.64
N PHE A 303 3.22 -36.05 -10.45
CA PHE A 303 3.92 -35.76 -9.19
C PHE A 303 5.34 -36.37 -9.16
N ALA A 304 5.55 -37.51 -9.83
CA ALA A 304 6.87 -38.12 -9.94
C ALA A 304 7.91 -37.21 -10.60
N LYS A 305 7.48 -36.37 -11.55
CA LYS A 305 8.35 -35.38 -12.21
C LYS A 305 8.83 -34.30 -11.22
N LEU A 306 8.02 -33.99 -10.21
CA LEU A 306 8.37 -33.03 -9.16
C LEU A 306 9.38 -33.57 -8.15
N LEU A 307 9.71 -34.86 -8.20
CA LEU A 307 10.74 -35.45 -7.34
C LEU A 307 12.16 -35.34 -7.94
N ASP A 308 12.32 -34.59 -9.04
CA ASP A 308 13.59 -34.27 -9.68
C ASP A 308 13.79 -32.74 -9.72
N TYR A 309 14.75 -32.25 -8.95
CA TYR A 309 15.11 -30.84 -8.94
C TYR A 309 15.54 -30.32 -10.31
N SER A 310 16.21 -31.14 -11.12
CA SER A 310 16.72 -30.72 -12.43
C SER A 310 15.58 -30.40 -13.39
N TYR A 311 14.53 -31.24 -13.38
CA TYR A 311 13.32 -30.99 -14.14
C TYR A 311 12.63 -29.70 -13.69
N ILE A 312 12.50 -29.48 -12.38
CA ILE A 312 11.87 -28.28 -11.82
C ILE A 312 12.65 -27.02 -12.22
N GLU A 313 13.97 -27.04 -12.05
CA GLU A 313 14.84 -25.92 -12.42
C GLU A 313 14.75 -25.60 -13.92
N GLU A 314 14.69 -26.62 -14.79
CA GLU A 314 14.51 -26.44 -16.25
C GLU A 314 13.16 -25.80 -16.58
N GLN A 315 12.07 -26.26 -15.96
CA GLN A 315 10.73 -25.70 -16.17
C GLN A 315 10.65 -24.25 -15.69
N ILE A 316 11.25 -23.93 -14.55
CA ILE A 316 11.28 -22.57 -14.01
C ILE A 316 12.15 -21.66 -14.90
N ALA A 317 13.29 -22.15 -15.41
CA ALA A 317 14.12 -21.39 -16.35
C ALA A 317 13.38 -21.07 -17.66
N ALA A 318 12.55 -21.99 -18.14
CA ALA A 318 11.78 -21.82 -19.37
C ALA A 318 10.52 -20.95 -19.20
N HIS A 319 9.82 -21.06 -18.06
CA HIS A 319 8.48 -20.50 -17.90
C HIS A 319 8.35 -19.50 -16.73
N GLY A 320 9.43 -19.28 -15.96
CA GLY A 320 9.47 -18.38 -14.81
C GLY A 320 8.91 -18.97 -13.51
N SER A 321 8.03 -19.98 -13.60
CA SER A 321 7.53 -20.77 -12.49
C SER A 321 6.97 -22.11 -12.98
N LEU A 322 6.93 -23.12 -12.11
CA LEU A 322 6.24 -24.39 -12.34
C LEU A 322 4.92 -24.37 -11.55
N GLU A 323 3.81 -24.60 -12.23
CA GLU A 323 2.48 -24.68 -11.60
C GLU A 323 1.83 -26.03 -11.92
N MET A 324 1.14 -26.61 -10.95
CA MET A 324 0.44 -27.89 -11.08
C MET A 324 -0.81 -27.90 -10.20
N THR A 325 -1.93 -28.39 -10.74
CA THR A 325 -3.16 -28.56 -9.96
C THR A 325 -3.50 -30.03 -9.88
N TYR A 326 -3.74 -30.53 -8.66
CA TYR A 326 -4.01 -31.95 -8.42
C TYR A 326 -5.07 -32.13 -7.34
N GLN A 327 -5.66 -33.32 -7.26
CA GLN A 327 -6.56 -33.68 -6.17
C GLN A 327 -5.85 -34.54 -5.14
N ILE A 328 -6.21 -34.33 -3.87
CA ILE A 328 -5.83 -35.23 -2.78
C ILE A 328 -6.97 -36.23 -2.49
N ARG A 329 -6.68 -37.27 -1.73
CA ARG A 329 -7.59 -38.41 -1.49
C ARG A 329 -8.94 -38.02 -0.87
N ASP A 330 -9.04 -36.87 -0.20
CA ASP A 330 -10.30 -36.37 0.38
C ASP A 330 -11.20 -35.61 -0.63
N GLY A 331 -10.76 -35.49 -1.89
CA GLY A 331 -11.48 -34.79 -2.96
C GLY A 331 -11.16 -33.30 -3.08
N SER A 332 -10.39 -32.73 -2.14
CA SER A 332 -9.95 -31.33 -2.24
C SER A 332 -8.97 -31.14 -3.39
N ARG A 333 -9.06 -29.98 -4.06
CA ARG A 333 -8.12 -29.58 -5.11
C ARG A 333 -7.02 -28.71 -4.50
N VAL A 334 -5.79 -29.03 -4.87
CA VAL A 334 -4.59 -28.34 -4.41
C VAL A 334 -3.86 -27.78 -5.62
N HIS A 335 -3.53 -26.50 -5.56
CA HIS A 335 -2.69 -25.83 -6.53
C HIS A 335 -1.27 -25.68 -5.96
N LEU A 336 -0.29 -26.30 -6.60
CA LEU A 336 1.12 -26.20 -6.30
C LEU A 336 1.78 -25.20 -7.24
N LYS A 337 2.55 -24.28 -6.66
CA LYS A 337 3.43 -23.37 -7.38
C LYS A 337 4.85 -23.46 -6.87
N ILE A 338 5.82 -23.52 -7.79
CA ILE A 338 7.25 -23.50 -7.50
C ILE A 338 7.92 -22.37 -8.29
N THR A 339 8.71 -21.54 -7.61
CA THR A 339 9.43 -20.41 -8.21
C THR A 339 10.81 -20.23 -7.58
N MET A 340 11.71 -19.48 -8.22
CA MET A 340 12.95 -19.01 -7.59
C MET A 340 12.64 -18.05 -6.44
N ALA A 341 13.33 -18.21 -5.31
CA ALA A 341 13.16 -17.36 -4.13
C ALA A 341 13.77 -15.96 -4.30
N ASP A 342 14.82 -15.82 -5.12
CA ASP A 342 15.46 -14.54 -5.41
C ASP A 342 16.01 -14.56 -6.85
N ARG A 343 15.62 -13.57 -7.66
CA ARG A 343 16.10 -13.42 -9.05
C ARG A 343 17.40 -12.61 -9.14
N SER A 344 17.88 -12.04 -8.04
CA SER A 344 18.93 -11.02 -8.02
C SER A 344 20.21 -11.42 -7.27
N SER A 345 20.20 -12.49 -6.45
CA SER A 345 21.39 -12.97 -5.75
C SER A 345 22.11 -14.10 -6.47
N ALA A 346 23.43 -14.16 -6.27
CA ALA A 346 24.33 -15.15 -6.87
C ALA A 346 24.12 -16.59 -6.36
N ASP A 347 23.20 -16.82 -5.43
CA ASP A 347 22.84 -18.14 -4.89
C ASP A 347 21.62 -18.71 -5.63
N ALA A 348 21.85 -19.16 -6.86
CA ALA A 348 20.86 -19.65 -7.82
C ALA A 348 20.19 -21.01 -7.46
N HIS A 349 20.03 -21.37 -6.18
CA HIS A 349 19.65 -22.73 -5.76
C HIS A 349 18.51 -22.80 -4.73
N GLU A 350 17.75 -21.71 -4.56
CA GLU A 350 16.64 -21.68 -3.62
C GLU A 350 15.29 -21.57 -4.33
N LEU A 351 14.45 -22.58 -4.09
CA LEU A 351 13.11 -22.68 -4.64
C LEU A 351 12.05 -22.43 -3.56
N LEU A 352 11.06 -21.62 -3.88
CA LEU A 352 9.87 -21.40 -3.07
C LEU A 352 8.76 -22.33 -3.56
N TRP A 353 8.30 -23.23 -2.69
CA TRP A 353 7.19 -24.17 -2.92
C TRP A 353 5.96 -23.72 -2.13
N ILE A 354 4.84 -23.56 -2.83
CA ILE A 354 3.58 -23.07 -2.26
C ILE A 354 2.46 -24.04 -2.59
N PHE A 355 1.79 -24.57 -1.56
CA PHE A 355 0.62 -25.44 -1.68
C PHE A 355 -0.64 -24.66 -1.25
N LEU A 356 -1.56 -24.47 -2.19
CA LEU A 356 -2.78 -23.68 -2.01
C LEU A 356 -4.01 -24.58 -2.09
N ASP A 357 -4.99 -24.37 -1.22
CA ASP A 357 -6.32 -24.92 -1.40
C ASP A 357 -7.06 -24.15 -2.50
N GLU A 358 -7.53 -24.82 -3.55
CA GLU A 358 -8.56 -24.25 -4.42
C GLU A 358 -9.89 -24.32 -3.65
N THR A 359 -10.24 -23.23 -2.96
CA THR A 359 -11.61 -23.10 -2.42
C THR A 359 -12.59 -23.10 -3.59
N GLN A 360 -13.54 -24.04 -3.57
CA GLN A 360 -14.63 -24.16 -4.54
C GLN A 360 -15.48 -22.89 -4.66
#